data_AF-D9PMA0-F1
#
_entry.id   AF-D9PMA0-F1
#
_cell.length_a   1.000
_cell.length_b   1.000
_cell.length_c   1.000
_cell.angle_alpha   90.00
_cell.angle_beta   90.00
_cell.angle_gamma   90.00
#
_symmetry.space_group_name_H-M   'P 1'
#
loop_
_entity.id
_entity.type
_entity.pdbx_description
1 polymer ?
#
loop_
_entity_poly.entity_id
_entity_poly.type
_entity_poly.pdbx_seq_one_letter_code
_entity_poly.pdbx_strand_id
1 'polypeptide(L)' 'RFLGEGDKAKVTLRFRGREMAHQEFGLDLLKRVEADLAEHGVVEQFPKLEGRQMIMVLAPKKKK' A
#
# COMPACT_ATOMS: atom_id res chain seq x y z
N ARG A 1 13.15 2.06 7.25
CA ARG A 1 14.35 1.77 6.43
C ARG A 1 14.08 2.12 4.97
N PHE A 2 13.28 1.36 4.22
CA PHE A 2 12.95 1.66 2.80
C PHE A 2 12.54 3.11 2.49
N LEU A 3 11.47 3.63 3.12
CA LEU A 3 11.01 5.01 2.88
C LEU A 3 11.98 6.08 3.40
N GLY A 4 12.86 5.73 4.35
CA GLY A 4 13.87 6.65 4.89
C GLY A 4 15.12 6.74 4.02
N GLU A 5 15.40 5.72 3.21
CA GLU A 5 16.57 5.64 2.31
C GLU A 5 16.27 6.21 0.90
N GLY A 6 15.02 6.60 0.63
CA GLY A 6 14.62 7.13 -0.67
C GLY A 6 14.11 6.06 -1.63
N ASP A 7 13.91 4.83 -1.16
CA ASP A 7 13.32 3.75 -1.96
C ASP A 7 11.79 3.76 -1.95
N LYS A 8 11.22 3.41 -3.10
CA LYS A 8 9.79 3.17 -3.25
C LYS A 8 9.40 1.84 -2.63
N ALA A 9 8.34 1.84 -1.84
CA ALA A 9 7.79 0.64 -1.24
C ALA A 9 6.55 0.18 -2.00
N LYS A 10 6.59 -1.04 -2.55
CA LYS A 10 5.40 -1.69 -3.12
C LYS A 10 4.77 -2.60 -2.07
N VAL A 11 3.52 -2.32 -1.72
CA VAL A 11 2.72 -3.13 -0.79
C VAL A 11 1.77 -3.99 -1.62
N THR A 12 1.89 -5.31 -1.49
CA THR A 12 1.04 -6.26 -2.21
C THR A 12 0.27 -7.11 -1.22
N LEU A 13 -1.05 -6.97 -1.21
CA LEU A 13 -1.98 -7.87 -0.53
C LEU A 13 -2.36 -8.98 -1.49
N ARG A 14 -2.26 -10.23 -1.04
CA ARG A 14 -2.67 -11.40 -1.83
C ARG A 14 -3.90 -12.02 -1.17
N PHE A 15 -5.01 -12.06 -1.90
CA PHE A 15 -6.22 -12.72 -1.44
C PHE A 15 -6.14 -14.22 -1.73
N ARG A 16 -6.50 -15.07 -0.77
CA ARG A 16 -6.62 -16.52 -0.95
C ARG A 16 -8.08 -16.97 -0.78
N GLY A 17 -8.55 -17.82 -1.69
CA GLY A 17 -9.89 -18.43 -1.59
C GLY A 17 -11.04 -17.40 -1.54
N ARG A 18 -11.83 -17.44 -0.47
CA ARG A 18 -13.03 -16.60 -0.25
C ARG A 18 -12.72 -15.15 0.15
N GLU A 19 -11.46 -14.82 0.37
CA GLU A 19 -11.03 -13.47 0.77
C GLU A 19 -11.23 -12.43 -0.35
N MET A 20 -11.45 -12.88 -1.60
CA MET A 20 -11.83 -12.02 -2.73
C MET A 20 -13.18 -11.32 -2.54
N ALA A 21 -14.05 -11.83 -1.67
CA ALA A 21 -15.31 -11.15 -1.32
C ALA A 21 -15.08 -9.99 -0.33
N HIS A 22 -13.91 -9.95 0.31
CA HIS A 22 -13.56 -9.01 1.37
C HIS A 22 -12.49 -8.01 0.91
N GLN A 23 -12.62 -7.51 -0.31
CA GLN A 23 -11.73 -6.47 -0.86
C GLN A 23 -11.77 -5.19 -0.02
N GLU A 24 -12.91 -4.93 0.61
CA GLU A 24 -13.17 -3.79 1.49
C GLU A 24 -12.20 -3.79 2.69
N PHE A 25 -11.95 -4.96 3.29
CA PHE A 25 -10.98 -5.07 4.39
C PHE A 25 -9.54 -4.85 3.92
N GLY A 26 -9.20 -5.32 2.71
CA GLY A 26 -7.89 -5.03 2.12
C GLY A 26 -7.68 -3.54 1.87
N LEU A 27 -8.73 -2.85 1.43
CA LEU A 27 -8.69 -1.42 1.16
C LEU A 27 -8.65 -0.59 2.45
N ASP A 28 -9.38 -0.98 3.48
CA ASP A 28 -9.31 -0.35 4.81
C ASP A 28 -7.92 -0.52 5.45
N LEU A 29 -7.34 -1.71 5.34
CA LEU A 29 -5.99 -1.98 5.82
C LEU A 29 -4.96 -1.11 5.11
N LEU A 30 -5.04 -0.99 3.78
CA LEU A 30 -4.13 -0.14 3.01
C LEU A 30 -4.32 1.34 3.34
N LYS A 31 -5.55 1.80 3.58
CA LYS A 31 -5.82 3.16 4.06
C LYS A 31 -5.22 3.42 5.44
N ARG A 32 -5.24 2.44 6.35
CA ARG A 32 -4.56 2.56 7.65
C ARG A 32 -3.05 2.65 7.49
N VAL A 33 -2.47 1.79 6.65
CA VAL A 33 -1.03 1.80 6.34
C VAL A 33 -0.63 3.12 5.68
N GLU A 34 -1.45 3.64 4.78
CA GLU A 34 -1.29 4.97 4.18
C GLU A 34 -1.24 6.07 5.25
N ALA A 35 -2.21 6.08 6.16
CA ALA A 35 -2.30 7.09 7.22
C ALA A 35 -1.09 7.03 8.17
N ASP A 36 -0.67 5.84 8.56
CA ASP A 36 0.49 5.62 9.43
C ASP A 36 1.81 6.03 8.74
N LEU A 37 1.91 5.77 7.43
CA LEU A 37 3.09 6.12 6.63
C LEU A 37 3.03 7.51 6.00
N ALA A 38 1.97 8.30 6.21
CA ALA A 38 1.80 9.63 5.63
C ALA A 38 2.87 10.65 6.07
N GLU A 39 3.48 10.42 7.24
CA GLU A 39 4.60 11.19 7.77
C GLU A 39 5.92 10.88 7.06
N HIS A 40 6.08 9.65 6.57
CA HIS A 40 7.33 9.16 5.96
C HIS A 40 7.28 9.04 4.44
N GLY A 41 6.09 8.94 3.86
CA GLY A 41 5.85 8.67 2.45
C GLY A 41 4.58 9.33 1.92
N VAL A 42 4.43 9.30 0.61
CA VAL A 42 3.24 9.71 -0.12
C VAL A 42 2.77 8.57 -1.00
N VAL A 43 1.47 8.45 -1.21
CA VAL A 43 0.93 7.45 -2.14
C VAL A 43 1.22 7.89 -3.55
N GLU A 44 2.06 7.10 -4.24
CA GLU A 44 2.34 7.31 -5.66
C GLU A 44 1.28 6.58 -6.51
N GLN A 45 0.84 5.40 -6.05
CA GLN A 45 -0.19 4.62 -6.71
C GLN A 45 -1.20 4.11 -5.70
N PHE A 46 -2.45 4.53 -5.88
CA PHE A 46 -3.58 4.07 -5.08
C PHE A 46 -3.75 2.54 -5.17
N PRO A 47 -4.28 1.90 -4.11
CA PRO A 47 -4.58 0.48 -4.10
C PRO A 47 -5.42 0.07 -5.32
N LYS A 48 -4.86 -0.81 -6.16
CA LYS A 48 -5.58 -1.38 -7.30
C LYS A 48 -5.58 -2.89 -7.23
N LEU A 49 -6.72 -3.49 -7.57
CA LEU A 49 -6.86 -4.92 -7.75
C LEU A 49 -6.27 -5.34 -9.10
N GLU A 50 -5.27 -6.20 -9.04
CA GLU A 50 -4.62 -6.90 -10.14
C GLU A 50 -4.86 -8.41 -9.94
N GLY A 51 -5.93 -8.92 -10.55
CA GLY A 51 -6.35 -10.31 -10.43
C GLY A 51 -6.72 -10.69 -8.99
N ARG A 52 -5.87 -11.48 -8.34
CA ARG A 52 -6.05 -11.94 -6.94
C ARG A 52 -5.17 -11.18 -5.95
N GLN A 53 -4.58 -10.07 -6.37
CA GLN A 53 -3.71 -9.25 -5.55
C GLN A 53 -4.18 -7.81 -5.58
N MET A 54 -4.00 -7.09 -4.48
CA MET A 54 -4.16 -5.64 -4.42
C MET A 54 -2.79 -5.03 -4.20
N ILE A 55 -2.42 -4.12 -5.09
CA ILE A 55 -1.09 -3.51 -5.13
C ILE A 55 -1.24 -2.02 -4.85
N MET A 56 -0.41 -1.52 -3.95
CA MET A 56 -0.27 -0.10 -3.63
C MET A 56 1.21 0.27 -3.70
N VAL A 57 1.54 1.46 -4.18
CA VAL A 57 2.93 1.95 -4.22
C VAL A 57 3.03 3.23 -3.40
N LEU A 58 3.94 3.20 -2.44
CA LEU A 58 4.29 4.32 -1.58
C LEU A 58 5.66 4.85 -2.03
N ALA A 59 5.72 6.14 -2.32
CA ALA A 59 6.97 6.84 -2.55
C ALA A 59 7.43 7.50 -1.24
N PRO A 60 8.73 7.56 -0.99
CA PRO A 60 9.27 8.25 0.18
C PRO A 60 9.11 9.75 0.03
N LYS A 61 8.76 10.41 1.14
CA LYS A 61 8.75 11.87 1.22
C LYS A 61 10.22 12.28 1.36
N LYS A 62 10.87 12.63 0.25
CA LYS A 62 12.26 13.11 0.25
C LYS A 62 12.42 14.16 1.35
N LYS A 63 13.24 13.87 2.36
CA LYS A 63 13.77 14.91 3.25
C LYS A 63 14.52 15.89 2.37
N LYS A 64 13.99 17.10 2.28
CA LYS A 64 14.70 18.25 1.74
C LYS A 64 15.86 18.59 2.65
#